data_AF-A0A7W2D5N9-F1
#
_entry.id   AF-A0A7W2D5N9-F1
#
_cell.length_a   1.000
_cell.length_b   1.000
_cell.length_c   1.000
_cell.angle_alpha   90.00
_cell.angle_beta   90.00
_cell.angle_gamma   90.00
#
_symmetry.space_group_name_H-M   'P 1'
#
loop_
_entity.id
_entity.type
_entity.pdbx_description
1 polymer ?
#
loop_
_entity_poly.entity_id
_entity_poly.type
_entity_poly.pdbx_seq_one_letter_code
_entity_poly.pdbx_strand_id
1 'polypeptide(L)'
;MSTAQHLDTVLLLCSREFPAEHGRWHGGFCGPGYHIAELVVVDGFRGGGCSQLLEAREQYEAECVALSERLSHRWGPPVPVSLYSVLHRAMADGEDIPEPWHMLSTRVQDVQVWRSDERWVVLGGSPWGEESPFHLLAAVTEVAPP
;
A
#
# COMPACT_ATOMS: atom_id res chain seq x y z
N MET A 1 -13.21 3.78 8.86
CA MET A 1 -13.33 4.71 7.71
C MET A 1 -14.04 3.97 6.60
N SER A 2 -14.69 4.65 5.65
CA SER A 2 -15.35 3.94 4.53
C SER A 2 -14.42 3.84 3.32
N THR A 3 -14.64 2.85 2.45
CA THR A 3 -13.95 2.69 1.15
C THR A 3 -13.93 3.98 0.33
N ALA A 4 -14.94 4.85 0.48
CA ALA A 4 -14.99 6.15 -0.20
C ALA A 4 -13.95 7.15 0.34
N GLN A 5 -13.73 7.17 1.65
CA GLN A 5 -12.69 8.02 2.26
C GLN A 5 -11.29 7.55 1.86
N HIS A 6 -11.05 6.23 1.84
CA HIS A 6 -9.79 5.67 1.36
C HIS A 6 -9.53 6.06 -0.11
N LEU A 7 -10.54 5.95 -0.98
CA LEU A 7 -10.42 6.37 -2.37
C LEU A 7 -10.10 7.87 -2.49
N ASP A 8 -10.78 8.73 -1.72
CA ASP A 8 -10.52 10.17 -1.71
C ASP A 8 -9.08 10.48 -1.30
N THR A 9 -8.55 9.79 -0.28
CA THR A 9 -7.13 9.87 0.09
C THR A 9 -6.23 9.49 -1.07
N VAL A 10 -6.46 8.35 -1.76
CA VAL A 10 -5.63 7.93 -2.90
C VAL A 10 -5.65 8.97 -4.02
N LEU A 11 -6.83 9.50 -4.35
CA LEU A 11 -6.98 10.53 -5.39
C LEU A 11 -6.32 11.85 -4.98
N LEU A 12 -6.35 12.20 -3.69
CA LEU A 12 -5.64 13.34 -3.16
C LEU A 12 -4.13 13.18 -3.31
N LEU A 13 -3.57 11.99 -3.04
CA LEU A 13 -2.14 11.71 -3.27
C LEU A 13 -1.78 11.84 -4.76
N CYS A 14 -2.67 11.41 -5.66
CA CYS A 14 -2.46 11.51 -7.11
C CYS A 14 -2.40 12.97 -7.60
N SER A 15 -3.20 13.86 -7.02
CA SER A 15 -3.26 15.27 -7.43
C SER A 15 -2.18 16.15 -6.81
N ARG A 16 -1.47 15.65 -5.80
CA ARG A 16 -0.47 16.43 -5.07
C ARG A 16 0.90 16.37 -5.73
N GLU A 17 1.64 17.46 -5.62
CA GLU A 17 3.06 17.49 -5.97
C GLU A 17 3.89 16.73 -4.92
N PHE A 18 5.00 16.13 -5.36
CA PHE A 18 5.90 15.43 -4.46
C PHE A 18 6.76 16.42 -3.68
N PRO A 19 6.91 16.25 -2.36
CA PRO A 19 7.76 17.11 -1.56
C PRO A 19 9.23 16.88 -1.93
N ALA A 20 10.04 17.94 -1.87
CA ALA A 20 11.48 17.85 -2.12
C ALA A 20 12.25 17.13 -1.01
N GLU A 21 11.68 17.05 0.19
CA GLU A 21 12.28 16.43 1.37
C GLU A 21 11.45 15.26 1.88
N HIS A 22 12.14 14.27 2.46
CA HIS A 22 11.50 13.15 3.14
C HIS A 22 10.81 13.62 4.43
N GLY A 23 9.55 13.21 4.62
CA GLY A 23 8.76 13.59 5.77
C GLY A 23 7.66 12.59 6.12
N ARG A 24 7.07 12.76 7.30
CA ARG A 24 5.78 12.15 7.62
C ARG A 24 4.67 13.09 7.19
N TRP A 25 3.65 12.54 6.54
CA TRP A 25 2.46 13.28 6.15
C TRP A 25 1.23 12.58 6.73
N HIS A 26 0.40 13.32 7.48
CA HIS A 26 -0.93 12.93 8.01
C HIS A 26 -1.32 11.43 7.88
N GLY A 27 -0.68 10.55 8.67
CA GLY A 27 -0.93 9.10 8.64
C GLY A 27 -0.12 8.29 7.62
N GLY A 28 1.04 8.78 7.19
CA GLY A 28 1.89 8.15 6.19
C GLY A 28 3.25 8.82 6.00
N PHE A 29 3.90 8.52 4.88
CA PHE A 29 5.27 8.93 4.53
C PHE A 29 5.28 9.61 3.16
N CYS A 30 6.13 10.61 2.97
CA CYS A 30 6.29 11.27 1.70
C CYS A 30 7.77 11.59 1.45
N GLY A 31 8.12 11.75 0.18
CA GLY A 31 9.47 12.10 -0.23
C GLY A 31 9.53 12.54 -1.70
N PRO A 32 10.74 12.85 -2.19
CA PRO A 32 10.95 13.22 -3.57
C PRO A 32 10.50 12.08 -4.50
N GLY A 33 9.49 12.35 -5.31
CA GLY A 33 8.92 11.40 -6.27
C GLY A 33 7.95 10.38 -5.69
N TYR A 34 7.58 10.44 -4.40
CA TYR A 34 6.57 9.53 -3.85
C TYR A 34 5.73 10.06 -2.67
N HIS A 35 4.55 9.47 -2.52
CA HIS A 35 3.67 9.61 -1.36
C HIS A 35 3.17 8.23 -0.95
N ILE A 36 3.12 7.95 0.35
CA ILE A 36 2.57 6.74 0.95
C ILE A 36 1.57 7.15 2.03
N ALA A 37 0.35 6.64 1.98
CA ALA A 37 -0.64 6.76 3.04
C ALA A 37 -0.94 5.38 3.64
N GLU A 38 -0.93 5.31 4.96
CA GLU A 38 -1.43 4.15 5.69
C GLU A 38 -2.95 4.35 5.85
N LEU A 39 -3.74 3.64 5.02
CA LEU A 39 -5.19 3.79 4.98
C LEU A 39 -5.84 3.10 6.18
N VAL A 40 -5.37 1.88 6.48
CA VAL A 40 -5.80 1.09 7.61
C VAL A 40 -4.58 0.43 8.23
N VAL A 41 -4.41 0.64 9.54
CA VAL A 41 -3.49 -0.12 10.36
C VAL A 41 -4.32 -0.77 11.44
N VAL A 42 -4.57 -2.08 11.30
CA VAL A 42 -5.13 -2.88 12.38
C VAL A 42 -3.95 -3.62 12.99
N ASP A 43 -3.52 -3.17 14.18
CA ASP A 43 -2.57 -3.91 14.98
C ASP A 43 -3.11 -5.33 15.15
N GLY A 44 -2.32 -6.34 14.79
CA GLY A 44 -2.65 -7.75 15.00
C GLY A 44 -2.96 -7.92 16.49
N PHE A 45 -4.25 -8.02 16.81
CA PHE A 45 -4.73 -7.74 18.16
C PHE A 45 -4.23 -8.85 19.10
N ARG A 46 -3.21 -8.56 19.92
CA ARG A 46 -2.80 -9.40 21.04
C ARG A 46 -3.97 -9.50 22.04
N GLY A 47 -4.86 -10.48 21.87
CA GLY A 47 -5.84 -10.88 22.90
C GLY A 47 -7.32 -10.88 22.51
N GLY A 48 -7.70 -10.81 21.24
CA GLY A 48 -9.09 -10.94 20.77
C GLY A 48 -9.45 -12.40 20.48
N GLY A 49 -10.70 -12.80 20.71
CA GLY A 49 -11.15 -14.16 20.39
C GLY A 49 -11.17 -14.41 18.87
N CYS A 50 -10.95 -15.66 18.44
CA CYS A 50 -10.79 -16.04 17.03
C CYS A 50 -11.89 -15.53 16.08
N SER A 51 -13.14 -15.40 16.55
CA SER A 51 -14.27 -14.95 15.73
C SER A 51 -14.19 -13.47 15.35
N GLN A 52 -13.76 -12.60 16.26
CA GLN A 52 -13.61 -11.16 16.00
C GLN A 52 -12.46 -10.89 15.01
N LEU A 53 -11.44 -11.74 15.05
CA LEU A 53 -10.32 -11.68 14.12
C LEU A 53 -10.74 -12.08 12.71
N LEU A 54 -11.58 -13.11 12.57
CA LEU A 54 -12.09 -13.52 11.27
C LEU A 54 -12.98 -12.44 10.65
N GLU A 55 -13.92 -11.87 11.41
CA GLU A 55 -14.79 -10.79 10.92
C GLU A 55 -14.00 -9.54 10.51
N ALA A 56 -12.98 -9.15 11.30
CA ALA A 56 -12.11 -8.03 10.94
C ALA A 56 -11.31 -8.29 9.66
N ARG A 57 -10.83 -9.53 9.47
CA ARG A 57 -10.12 -9.96 8.26
C ARG A 57 -11.03 -9.96 7.03
N GLU A 58 -12.23 -10.51 7.14
CA GLU A 58 -13.22 -10.51 6.05
C GLU A 58 -13.59 -9.07 5.64
N GLN A 59 -13.80 -8.20 6.62
CA GLN A 59 -14.06 -6.78 6.36
C GLN A 59 -12.87 -6.10 5.66
N TYR A 60 -11.66 -6.37 6.12
CA TYR A 60 -10.43 -5.86 5.53
C TYR A 60 -10.23 -6.34 4.07
N GLU A 61 -10.39 -7.63 3.83
CA GLU A 61 -10.29 -8.22 2.48
C GLU A 61 -11.36 -7.63 1.56
N ALA A 62 -12.60 -7.47 2.05
CA ALA A 62 -13.68 -6.81 1.32
C ALA A 62 -13.35 -5.35 0.98
N GLU A 63 -12.74 -4.59 1.90
CA GLU A 63 -12.30 -3.22 1.64
C GLU A 63 -11.17 -3.15 0.60
N CYS A 64 -10.20 -4.08 0.66
CA CYS A 64 -9.13 -4.17 -0.33
C CYS A 64 -9.68 -4.45 -1.73
N VAL A 65 -10.59 -5.42 -1.86
CA VAL A 65 -11.25 -5.76 -3.12
C VAL A 65 -12.05 -4.56 -3.64
N ALA A 66 -12.87 -3.94 -2.79
CA ALA A 66 -13.69 -2.80 -3.19
C ALA A 66 -12.85 -1.59 -3.63
N LEU A 67 -11.69 -1.34 -3.01
CA LEU A 67 -10.75 -0.32 -3.46
C LEU A 67 -10.12 -0.71 -4.80
N SER A 68 -9.60 -1.93 -4.91
CA SER A 68 -9.00 -2.44 -6.13
C SER A 68 -9.94 -2.30 -7.34
N GLU A 69 -11.21 -2.69 -7.20
CA GLU A 69 -12.22 -2.56 -8.26
C GLU A 69 -12.44 -1.11 -8.68
N ARG A 70 -12.51 -0.18 -7.72
CA ARG A 70 -12.72 1.25 -8.01
C ARG A 70 -11.52 1.89 -8.69
N LEU A 71 -10.31 1.57 -8.25
CA LEU A 71 -9.08 2.03 -8.90
C LEU A 71 -8.99 1.44 -10.32
N SER A 72 -9.40 0.17 -10.47
CA SER A 72 -9.38 -0.51 -11.77
C SER A 72 -10.42 0.03 -12.75
N HIS A 73 -11.57 0.49 -12.26
CA HIS A 73 -12.55 1.19 -13.09
C HIS A 73 -11.99 2.54 -13.60
N ARG A 74 -11.04 3.16 -12.88
CA ARG A 74 -10.47 4.46 -13.26
C ARG A 74 -9.24 4.33 -14.17
N TRP A 75 -8.32 3.44 -13.85
CA TRP A 75 -7.01 3.32 -14.51
C TRP A 75 -6.81 1.99 -15.26
N GLY A 76 -7.82 1.13 -15.31
CA GLY A 76 -7.75 -0.17 -15.99
C GLY A 76 -7.27 -1.31 -15.09
N PRO A 77 -6.96 -2.49 -15.65
CA PRO A 77 -6.61 -3.66 -14.86
C PRO A 77 -5.33 -3.44 -14.03
N PRO A 78 -5.28 -3.94 -12.77
CA PRO A 78 -4.10 -3.83 -11.94
C PRO A 78 -2.99 -4.77 -12.41
N VAL A 79 -1.74 -4.35 -12.24
CA VAL A 79 -0.57 -5.21 -12.36
C VAL A 79 -0.19 -5.70 -10.95
N PRO A 80 -0.34 -6.99 -10.64
CA PRO A 80 0.13 -7.52 -9.36
C PRO A 80 1.66 -7.57 -9.35
N VAL A 81 2.27 -7.02 -8.31
CA VAL A 81 3.71 -7.03 -8.08
C VAL A 81 3.97 -7.63 -6.69
N SER A 82 4.80 -8.67 -6.63
CA SER A 82 5.22 -9.25 -5.36
C SER A 82 6.43 -8.51 -4.84
N LEU A 83 6.34 -7.98 -3.63
CA LEU A 83 7.43 -7.30 -2.94
C LEU A 83 8.32 -8.28 -2.17
N TYR A 84 7.97 -9.57 -2.12
CA TYR A 84 8.82 -10.61 -1.55
C TYR A 84 10.22 -10.60 -2.18
N SER A 85 10.29 -10.57 -3.51
CA SER A 85 11.57 -10.55 -4.24
C SER A 85 12.34 -9.25 -4.03
N VAL A 86 11.63 -8.13 -3.87
CA VAL A 86 12.21 -6.81 -3.57
C VAL A 86 12.86 -6.81 -2.19
N LEU A 87 12.14 -7.30 -1.18
CA LEU A 87 12.64 -7.42 0.18
C LEU A 87 13.83 -8.38 0.26
N HIS A 88 13.76 -9.51 -0.47
CA HIS A 88 14.85 -10.47 -0.52
C HIS A 88 16.13 -9.86 -1.12
N ARG A 89 16.04 -9.16 -2.26
CA ARG A 89 17.18 -8.45 -2.86
C ARG A 89 17.75 -7.38 -1.93
N ALA A 90 16.90 -6.61 -1.25
CA ALA A 90 17.34 -5.61 -0.28
C ALA A 90 18.10 -6.24 0.91
N MET A 91 17.60 -7.35 1.46
CA MET A 91 18.18 -7.97 2.67
C MET A 91 19.34 -8.93 2.39
N ALA A 92 19.23 -9.77 1.36
CA ALA A 92 20.19 -10.82 1.05
C ALA A 92 21.35 -10.29 0.20
N ASP A 93 21.03 -9.48 -0.81
CA ASP A 93 22.01 -8.97 -1.77
C ASP A 93 22.52 -7.57 -1.39
N GLY A 94 21.85 -6.90 -0.44
CA GLY A 94 22.17 -5.52 -0.06
C GLY A 94 21.89 -4.51 -1.16
N GLU A 95 21.00 -4.84 -2.10
CA GLU A 95 20.62 -3.94 -3.20
C GLU A 95 19.94 -2.68 -2.67
N ASP A 96 20.38 -1.52 -3.13
CA ASP A 96 19.76 -0.23 -2.80
C ASP A 96 18.47 -0.06 -3.60
N ILE A 97 17.37 -0.52 -3.01
CA ILE A 97 16.04 -0.44 -3.62
C ILE A 97 15.52 1.00 -3.50
N PRO A 98 15.12 1.64 -4.61
CA PRO A 98 14.61 3.01 -4.56
C PRO A 98 13.31 3.10 -3.77
N GLU A 99 13.14 4.19 -3.02
CA GLU A 99 11.86 4.52 -2.41
C GLU A 99 10.81 4.82 -3.49
N PRO A 100 9.53 4.48 -3.29
CA PRO A 100 8.92 3.94 -2.07
C PRO A 100 8.95 2.40 -1.96
N TRP A 101 9.58 1.70 -2.90
CA TRP A 101 9.48 0.24 -3.01
C TRP A 101 10.17 -0.47 -1.85
N HIS A 102 11.29 0.07 -1.37
CA HIS A 102 11.95 -0.44 -0.17
C HIS A 102 11.01 -0.39 1.02
N MET A 103 10.45 0.80 1.34
CA MET A 103 9.54 0.96 2.46
C MET A 103 8.29 0.07 2.34
N LEU A 104 7.68 -0.02 1.16
CA LEU A 104 6.52 -0.89 0.93
C LEU A 104 6.86 -2.36 1.18
N SER A 105 8.04 -2.81 0.72
CA SER A 105 8.48 -4.20 0.87
C SER A 105 8.70 -4.62 2.32
N THR A 106 8.93 -3.67 3.23
CA THR A 106 9.03 -3.97 4.67
C THR A 106 7.68 -4.17 5.37
N ARG A 107 6.57 -3.79 4.73
CA ARG A 107 5.23 -3.77 5.37
C ARG A 107 4.23 -4.73 4.74
N VAL A 108 4.25 -4.85 3.41
CA VAL A 108 3.29 -5.67 2.66
C VAL A 108 4.03 -6.62 1.72
N GLN A 109 3.45 -7.80 1.53
CA GLN A 109 4.07 -8.84 0.70
C GLN A 109 3.76 -8.65 -0.78
N ASP A 110 2.55 -8.23 -1.10
CA ASP A 110 2.08 -8.05 -2.48
C ASP A 110 1.32 -6.73 -2.62
N VAL A 111 1.49 -6.11 -3.79
CA VAL A 111 0.83 -4.86 -4.15
C VAL A 111 0.19 -4.97 -5.53
N GLN A 112 -0.85 -4.19 -5.74
CA GLN A 112 -1.46 -3.95 -7.03
C GLN A 112 -1.05 -2.57 -7.52
N VAL A 113 -0.61 -2.49 -8.77
CA VAL A 113 -0.10 -1.27 -9.37
C VAL A 113 -0.95 -0.88 -10.57
N TRP A 114 -1.32 0.40 -10.64
CA TRP A 114 -1.97 1.02 -11.79
C TRP A 114 -1.11 2.14 -12.33
N ARG A 115 -1.23 2.40 -13.63
CA ARG A 115 -0.58 3.54 -14.28
C ARG A 115 -1.55 4.70 -14.42
N SER A 116 -1.18 5.85 -13.86
CA SER A 116 -1.90 7.12 -13.99
C SER A 116 -0.98 8.14 -14.68
N ASP A 117 -1.07 8.22 -16.01
CA ASP A 117 -0.22 9.07 -16.85
C ASP A 117 1.29 8.83 -16.63
N GLU A 118 1.96 9.74 -15.93
CA GLU A 118 3.40 9.69 -15.61
C GLU A 118 3.67 9.10 -14.21
N ARG A 119 2.63 8.79 -13.46
CA ARG A 119 2.70 8.29 -12.07
C ARG A 119 2.17 6.87 -11.96
N TRP A 120 2.63 6.17 -10.95
CA TRP A 120 2.20 4.84 -10.55
C TRP A 120 1.39 4.95 -9.28
N VAL A 121 0.21 4.35 -9.27
CA VAL A 121 -0.62 4.21 -8.08
C VAL A 121 -0.49 2.78 -7.59
N VAL A 122 -0.21 2.61 -6.31
CA VAL A 122 0.08 1.33 -5.67
C VAL A 122 -0.90 1.13 -4.53
N LEU A 123 -1.48 -0.06 -4.43
CA LEU A 123 -2.29 -0.48 -3.29
C LEU A 123 -1.69 -1.78 -2.73
N GLY A 124 -1.24 -1.73 -1.49
CA GLY A 124 -0.74 -2.88 -0.75
C GLY A 124 -1.74 -3.29 0.32
N GLY A 125 -2.18 -4.55 0.25
CA GLY A 125 -3.14 -5.09 1.21
C GLY A 125 -2.85 -6.51 1.64
N SER A 126 -1.78 -7.14 1.16
CA SER A 126 -1.48 -8.54 1.51
C SER A 126 -0.58 -8.60 2.76
N PRO A 127 -1.08 -9.10 3.92
CA PRO A 127 -0.24 -9.33 5.08
C PRO A 127 0.73 -10.50 4.81
N TRP A 128 1.88 -10.50 5.49
CA TRP A 128 2.90 -11.56 5.38
C TRP A 128 2.46 -12.93 5.93
N GLY A 129 1.36 -12.97 6.67
CA GLY A 129 0.82 -14.19 7.25
C GLY A 129 -0.42 -13.90 8.10
N GLU A 130 -1.08 -14.95 8.56
CA GLU A 130 -2.37 -14.84 9.26
C GLU A 130 -2.28 -14.17 10.64
N GLU A 131 -1.08 -14.17 11.23
CA GLU A 131 -0.79 -13.49 12.51
C GLU A 131 -0.15 -12.10 12.33
N SER A 132 0.10 -11.69 11.09
CA SER A 132 0.68 -10.38 10.81
C SER A 132 -0.38 -9.28 10.95
N PRO A 133 0.01 -8.08 11.42
CA PRO A 133 -0.88 -6.92 11.39
C PRO A 133 -1.37 -6.66 9.96
N PHE A 134 -2.63 -6.24 9.86
CA PHE A 134 -3.22 -5.88 8.57
C PHE A 134 -2.85 -4.43 8.25
N HIS A 135 -2.05 -4.27 7.21
CA HIS A 135 -1.62 -2.97 6.70
C HIS A 135 -2.21 -2.73 5.31
N LEU A 136 -3.21 -1.85 5.23
CA LEU A 136 -3.66 -1.32 3.95
C LEU A 136 -2.91 -0.03 3.66
N LEU A 137 -2.03 -0.10 2.67
CA LEU A 137 -1.19 1.01 2.23
C LEU A 137 -1.61 1.44 0.83
N ALA A 138 -1.63 2.74 0.58
CA ALA A 138 -1.66 3.27 -0.76
C ALA A 138 -0.41 4.11 -1.00
N ALA A 139 0.21 3.98 -2.16
CA ALA A 139 1.30 4.84 -2.56
C ALA A 139 1.10 5.41 -3.97
N VAL A 140 1.67 6.59 -4.21
CA VAL A 140 1.78 7.19 -5.53
C VAL A 140 3.24 7.51 -5.75
N THR A 141 3.81 7.11 -6.88
CA THR A 141 5.23 7.31 -7.17
C THR A 141 5.50 7.55 -8.65
N GLU A 142 6.55 8.30 -8.97
CA GLU A 142 7.09 8.42 -10.33
C GLU A 142 8.08 7.29 -10.64
N VAL A 143 8.55 6.57 -9.61
CA VAL A 143 9.48 5.46 -9.75
C VAL A 143 8.75 4.23 -10.28
N ALA A 144 9.24 3.67 -11.39
CA ALA A 144 8.68 2.46 -11.97
C ALA A 144 8.75 1.26 -10.99
N PRO A 145 7.76 0.33 -11.06
CA PRO A 145 7.80 -0.88 -10.27
C PRO A 145 9.04 -1.75 -10.58
N PRO A 146 9.61 -2.43 -9.57
CA PRO A 146 10.87 -3.18 -9.66
C PRO A 146 10.74 -4.63 -10.17
#